data_AF-A0A494XGG6-F1
#
_entry.id   AF-A0A494XGG6-F1
#
_cell.length_a   1.000
_cell.length_b   1.000
_cell.length_c   1.000
_cell.angle_alpha   90.00
_cell.angle_beta   90.00
_cell.angle_gamma   90.00
#
_symmetry.space_group_name_H-M   'P 1'
#
loop_
_entity.id
_entity.type
_entity.pdbx_description
1 polymer ?
#
loop_
_entity_poly.entity_id
_entity_poly.type
_entity_poly.pdbx_seq_one_letter_code
_entity_poly.pdbx_strand_id
1 'polypeptide(L)'
;MHGIARFRTGVIGSLIAVAFAMCGGTHAQQASAPQSSTAPIEIVAFGASQTAGKGVSSNEAFPARLEALLKQDGFNVTVANQGVSGDTVADMVRRMSSALPATTRVVVFQPGSNDCGRRHASSEADFRDGIDAALTFMQSHHFSVLTLDSDCHEGVLEDETNKFGFAYYGKLAHGLGDMRQADGQHLTPEGYQKLAERLLPSVESLLKATP
;
A
#
# COMPACT_ATOMS: atom_id res chain seq x y z
N MET A 1 -79.23 -5.71 -4.57
CA MET A 1 -78.75 -5.10 -5.83
C MET A 1 -77.90 -6.19 -6.50
N HIS A 2 -78.50 -7.14 -7.22
CA HIS A 2 -78.67 -7.19 -8.70
C HIS A 2 -77.33 -7.03 -9.44
N GLY A 3 -76.80 -7.94 -10.28
CA GLY A 3 -77.25 -9.21 -10.91
C GLY A 3 -76.04 -10.20 -11.09
N ILE A 4 -76.14 -11.50 -11.40
CA ILE A 4 -76.76 -12.27 -12.53
C ILE A 4 -76.37 -11.64 -13.89
N ALA A 5 -75.79 -12.26 -14.94
CA ALA A 5 -75.85 -13.59 -15.57
C ALA A 5 -74.59 -13.76 -16.48
N ARG A 6 -73.88 -14.89 -16.57
CA ARG A 6 -74.07 -16.09 -17.43
C ARG A 6 -73.97 -15.92 -18.97
N PHE A 7 -73.04 -16.73 -19.54
CA PHE A 7 -73.15 -17.62 -20.71
C PHE A 7 -72.89 -17.12 -22.16
N ARG A 8 -71.88 -17.73 -22.82
CA ARG A 8 -71.91 -18.61 -24.03
C ARG A 8 -70.60 -18.54 -24.84
N THR A 9 -69.78 -19.59 -24.88
CA THR A 9 -69.67 -20.69 -25.88
C THR A 9 -69.45 -20.32 -27.35
N GLY A 10 -68.33 -20.82 -27.89
CA GLY A 10 -68.12 -21.20 -29.31
C GLY A 10 -67.38 -20.16 -30.16
N VAL A 11 -66.56 -20.50 -31.15
CA VAL A 11 -66.23 -21.77 -31.83
C VAL A 11 -65.08 -21.45 -32.82
N ILE A 12 -64.12 -22.38 -32.96
CA ILE A 12 -63.30 -22.73 -34.15
C ILE A 12 -62.46 -21.65 -34.86
N GLY A 13 -61.17 -21.97 -35.01
CA GLY A 13 -60.53 -21.91 -36.33
C GLY A 13 -59.25 -21.08 -36.43
N SER A 14 -58.11 -21.74 -36.32
CA SER A 14 -57.12 -21.83 -37.42
C SER A 14 -55.80 -22.40 -36.89
N LEU A 15 -55.53 -23.63 -37.32
CA LEU A 15 -54.18 -24.18 -37.39
C LEU A 15 -53.38 -23.32 -38.37
N ILE A 16 -52.51 -22.46 -37.85
CA ILE A 16 -51.39 -21.92 -38.63
C ILE A 16 -50.15 -22.69 -38.17
N ALA A 17 -49.83 -23.74 -38.91
CA ALA A 17 -48.53 -24.37 -38.87
C ALA A 17 -47.51 -23.38 -39.46
N VAL A 18 -46.84 -22.62 -38.59
CA VAL A 18 -45.65 -21.87 -39.00
C VAL A 18 -44.46 -22.81 -38.86
N ALA A 19 -44.12 -23.47 -39.97
CA ALA A 19 -42.82 -24.10 -40.14
C ALA A 19 -41.77 -23.00 -40.29
N PHE A 20 -41.17 -22.56 -39.18
CA PHE A 20 -39.96 -21.74 -39.25
C PHE A 20 -38.77 -22.66 -39.50
N ALA A 21 -38.20 -22.48 -40.69
CA ALA A 21 -36.99 -23.10 -41.17
C ALA A 21 -35.84 -22.96 -40.15
N MET A 22 -35.17 -24.09 -39.91
CA MET A 22 -33.91 -24.13 -39.19
C MET A 22 -32.85 -23.35 -39.97
N CYS A 23 -32.58 -22.12 -39.52
CA CYS A 23 -31.38 -21.39 -39.90
C CYS A 23 -30.37 -21.58 -38.76
N GLY A 24 -29.26 -22.26 -39.04
CA GLY A 24 -28.21 -22.55 -38.08
C GLY A 24 -27.65 -21.27 -37.48
N GLY A 25 -28.04 -20.97 -36.25
CA GLY A 25 -27.39 -19.98 -35.41
C GLY A 25 -26.09 -20.59 -34.91
N THR A 26 -24.96 -20.16 -35.47
CA THR A 26 -23.66 -20.34 -34.85
C THR A 26 -23.71 -19.69 -33.47
N HIS A 27 -23.79 -20.51 -32.41
CA HIS A 27 -23.54 -20.04 -31.06
C HIS A 27 -22.09 -19.54 -31.01
N ALA A 28 -21.91 -18.23 -31.10
CA ALA A 28 -20.65 -17.59 -30.80
C ALA A 28 -20.37 -17.85 -29.32
N GLN A 29 -19.58 -18.89 -29.06
CA GLN A 29 -19.07 -19.25 -27.76
C GLN A 29 -18.19 -18.08 -27.32
N GLN A 30 -18.72 -17.18 -26.50
CA GLN A 30 -17.94 -16.16 -25.83
C GLN A 30 -16.92 -16.87 -24.97
N ALA A 31 -15.68 -16.92 -25.46
CA ALA A 31 -14.55 -17.34 -24.66
C ALA A 31 -14.39 -16.30 -23.53
N SER A 32 -14.87 -16.63 -22.34
CA SER A 32 -14.45 -15.95 -21.12
C SER A 32 -12.95 -16.20 -20.99
N ALA A 33 -12.14 -15.18 -21.32
CA ALA A 33 -10.72 -15.22 -21.02
C ALA A 33 -10.55 -15.48 -19.51
N PRO A 34 -9.64 -16.36 -19.09
CA PRO A 34 -9.36 -16.53 -17.68
C PRO A 34 -8.84 -15.18 -17.14
N GLN A 35 -9.63 -14.53 -16.29
CA GLN A 35 -9.11 -13.47 -15.42
C GLN A 35 -8.18 -14.18 -14.44
N SER A 36 -6.90 -14.32 -14.82
CA SER A 36 -5.84 -14.58 -13.87
C SER A 36 -5.79 -13.38 -12.94
N SER A 37 -6.58 -13.40 -11.86
CA SER A 37 -6.42 -12.46 -10.77
C SER A 37 -5.13 -12.86 -10.05
N THR A 38 -3.99 -12.37 -10.54
CA THR A 38 -2.71 -12.49 -9.85
C THR A 38 -2.91 -11.97 -8.42
N ALA A 39 -2.37 -12.67 -7.42
CA ALA A 39 -2.44 -12.17 -6.05
C ALA A 39 -1.83 -10.75 -5.97
N PRO A 40 -2.36 -9.85 -5.13
CA PRO A 40 -1.78 -8.52 -4.98
C PRO A 40 -0.32 -8.60 -4.53
N ILE A 41 0.51 -7.70 -5.07
CA ILE A 41 1.89 -7.53 -4.63
C ILE A 41 1.89 -6.88 -3.25
N GLU A 42 2.57 -7.50 -2.28
CA GLU A 42 2.65 -6.98 -0.92
C GLU A 42 3.77 -5.96 -0.76
N ILE A 43 3.41 -4.77 -0.28
CA ILE A 43 4.30 -3.70 0.13
C ILE A 43 4.13 -3.55 1.65
N VAL A 44 5.24 -3.36 2.37
CA VAL A 44 5.20 -3.07 3.80
C VAL A 44 5.80 -1.70 4.07
N ALA A 45 5.01 -0.80 4.64
CA ALA A 45 5.53 0.42 5.25
C ALA A 45 5.97 0.09 6.68
N PHE A 46 7.28 0.03 6.91
CA PHE A 46 7.89 -0.38 8.17
C PHE A 46 8.56 0.82 8.83
N GLY A 47 8.01 1.28 9.96
CA GLY A 47 8.48 2.53 10.55
C GLY A 47 8.03 2.80 11.96
N ALA A 48 8.21 4.06 12.36
CA ALA A 48 7.81 4.56 13.67
C ALA A 48 6.45 5.30 13.59
N SER A 49 6.32 6.44 14.27
CA SER A 49 5.05 7.17 14.42
C SER A 49 4.53 7.83 13.14
N GLN A 50 5.42 8.26 12.23
CA GLN A 50 4.99 8.81 10.93
C GLN A 50 4.38 7.71 10.06
N THR A 51 5.00 6.53 10.03
CA THR A 51 4.41 5.35 9.37
C THR A 51 3.12 4.91 10.02
N ALA A 52 3.05 4.91 11.35
CA ALA A 52 1.83 4.58 12.08
C ALA A 52 0.67 5.56 11.80
N GLY A 53 0.94 6.75 11.27
CA GLY A 53 -0.06 7.80 11.12
C GLY A 53 -0.51 8.35 12.48
N LYS A 54 0.43 8.57 13.41
CA LYS A 54 0.08 9.03 14.76
C LYS A 54 -0.76 10.31 14.69
N GLY A 55 -1.90 10.29 15.38
CA GLY A 55 -2.82 11.42 15.47
C GLY A 55 -3.85 11.52 14.34
N VAL A 56 -3.82 10.61 13.35
CA VAL A 56 -4.82 10.53 12.28
C VAL A 56 -5.48 9.15 12.24
N SER A 57 -6.56 9.02 11.49
CA SER A 57 -7.19 7.71 11.25
C SER A 57 -6.34 6.84 10.31
N SER A 58 -6.52 5.52 10.35
CA SER A 58 -5.67 4.58 9.59
C SER A 58 -5.73 4.79 8.07
N ASN A 59 -6.87 5.23 7.54
CA ASN A 59 -7.03 5.57 6.12
C ASN A 59 -6.44 6.95 5.74
N GLU A 60 -6.06 7.76 6.73
CA GLU A 60 -5.38 9.05 6.53
C GLU A 60 -3.85 8.94 6.60
N ALA A 61 -3.32 7.87 7.20
CA ALA A 61 -1.89 7.59 7.24
C ALA A 61 -1.33 7.36 5.82
N PHE A 62 -0.07 7.76 5.60
CA PHE A 62 0.54 7.67 4.27
C PHE A 62 0.51 6.26 3.65
N PRO A 63 0.63 5.13 4.41
CA PRO A 63 0.60 3.80 3.78
C PRO A 63 -0.74 3.52 3.08
N ALA A 64 -1.86 3.88 3.70
CA ALA A 64 -3.18 3.71 3.10
C ALA A 64 -3.40 4.64 1.90
N ARG A 65 -2.90 5.88 1.99
CA ARG A 65 -2.94 6.83 0.87
C ARG A 65 -2.09 6.36 -0.32
N LEU A 66 -0.90 5.83 -0.04
CA LEU A 66 -0.01 5.26 -1.04
C LEU A 66 -0.64 4.05 -1.74
N GLU A 67 -1.30 3.17 -0.99
CA GLU A 67 -2.03 2.03 -1.58
C GLU A 67 -3.10 2.51 -2.57
N ALA A 68 -3.91 3.51 -2.16
CA ALA A 68 -4.96 4.06 -3.01
C ALA A 68 -4.41 4.66 -4.30
N LEU A 69 -3.30 5.40 -4.21
CA LEU A 69 -2.62 5.99 -5.37
C LEU A 69 -2.05 4.91 -6.31
N LEU A 70 -1.35 3.91 -5.78
CA LEU A 70 -0.81 2.82 -6.58
C LEU A 70 -1.92 2.03 -7.30
N LYS A 71 -3.04 1.77 -6.62
CA LYS A 71 -4.21 1.12 -7.24
C LYS A 71 -4.83 1.98 -8.33
N GLN A 72 -4.87 3.30 -8.14
CA GLN A 72 -5.33 4.23 -9.17
C GLN A 72 -4.44 4.19 -10.42
N ASP A 73 -3.13 3.97 -10.25
CA ASP A 73 -2.16 3.84 -11.34
C ASP A 73 -2.08 2.41 -11.92
N GLY A 74 -3.02 1.55 -11.53
CA GLY A 74 -3.23 0.22 -12.14
C GLY A 74 -2.40 -0.90 -11.50
N PHE A 75 -1.70 -0.65 -10.40
CA PHE A 75 -0.99 -1.69 -9.67
C PHE A 75 -1.95 -2.50 -8.81
N ASN A 76 -1.92 -3.83 -8.94
CA ASN A 76 -2.60 -4.73 -8.02
C ASN A 76 -1.71 -4.97 -6.79
N VAL A 77 -1.78 -4.06 -5.82
CA VAL A 77 -0.93 -4.07 -4.61
C VAL A 77 -1.76 -4.01 -3.32
N THR A 78 -1.12 -4.39 -2.22
CA THR A 78 -1.54 -4.03 -0.86
C THR A 78 -0.38 -3.35 -0.13
N VAL A 79 -0.67 -2.36 0.73
CA VAL A 79 0.34 -1.69 1.57
C VAL A 79 0.00 -1.94 3.04
N ALA A 80 0.73 -2.84 3.68
CA ALA A 80 0.60 -3.10 5.11
C ALA A 80 1.29 -1.98 5.91
N ASN A 81 0.58 -1.41 6.87
CA ASN A 81 1.14 -0.45 7.82
C ASN A 81 1.74 -1.19 9.02
N GLN A 82 3.06 -1.23 9.11
CA GLN A 82 3.85 -1.78 10.21
C GLN A 82 4.55 -0.67 11.01
N GLY A 83 3.88 0.46 11.14
CA GLY A 83 4.30 1.60 11.96
C GLY A 83 4.02 1.38 13.44
N VAL A 84 5.02 1.56 14.30
CA VAL A 84 4.85 1.53 15.77
C VAL A 84 5.34 2.84 16.36
N SER A 85 4.43 3.60 16.95
CA SER A 85 4.77 4.89 17.55
C SER A 85 5.73 4.73 18.72
N GLY A 86 6.89 5.36 18.63
CA GLY A 86 7.91 5.35 19.68
C GLY A 86 9.07 4.38 19.42
N ASP A 87 8.99 3.54 18.39
CA ASP A 87 10.08 2.64 18.02
C ASP A 87 11.39 3.39 17.82
N THR A 88 12.43 2.90 18.48
CA THR A 88 13.83 3.14 18.11
C THR A 88 14.26 2.20 16.99
N VAL A 89 15.39 2.46 16.33
CA VAL A 89 15.95 1.51 15.35
C VAL A 89 16.18 0.14 15.98
N ALA A 90 16.63 0.09 17.24
CA ALA A 90 16.80 -1.16 17.97
C ALA A 90 15.48 -1.92 18.19
N ASP A 91 14.36 -1.22 18.43
CA ASP A 91 13.03 -1.84 18.51
C ASP A 91 12.62 -2.44 17.17
N MET A 92 12.87 -1.71 16.08
CA MET A 92 12.56 -2.16 14.73
C MET A 92 13.34 -3.43 14.38
N VAL A 93 14.64 -3.48 14.67
CA VAL A 93 15.49 -4.68 14.51
C VAL A 93 14.91 -5.88 15.26
N ARG A 94 14.36 -5.69 16.46
CA ARG A 94 13.77 -6.80 17.23
C ARG A 94 12.51 -7.41 16.59
N ARG A 95 11.73 -6.62 15.83
CA ARG A 95 10.42 -7.06 15.32
C ARG A 95 10.36 -7.32 13.82
N MET A 96 11.37 -6.94 13.05
CA MET A 96 11.33 -7.00 11.58
C MET A 96 11.02 -8.40 11.01
N SER A 97 11.50 -9.48 11.62
CA SER A 97 11.19 -10.84 11.16
C SER A 97 9.70 -11.18 11.19
N SER A 98 8.96 -10.60 12.14
CA SER A 98 7.50 -10.75 12.24
C SER A 98 6.73 -9.71 11.42
N ALA A 99 7.30 -8.51 11.26
CA ALA A 99 6.66 -7.39 10.58
C ALA A 99 6.86 -7.43 9.05
N LEU A 100 7.85 -8.15 8.56
CA LEU A 100 8.20 -8.27 7.14
C LEU A 100 8.02 -9.73 6.69
N PRO A 101 6.80 -10.14 6.29
CA PRO A 101 6.55 -11.47 5.74
C PRO A 101 7.44 -11.76 4.52
N ALA A 102 7.76 -13.04 4.28
CA ALA A 102 8.55 -13.46 3.12
C ALA A 102 7.88 -13.13 1.76
N THR A 103 6.58 -12.85 1.76
CA THR A 103 5.81 -12.39 0.59
C THR A 103 6.00 -10.91 0.27
N THR A 104 6.60 -10.14 1.17
CA THR A 104 6.91 -8.72 0.97
C THR A 104 7.80 -8.54 -0.23
N ARG A 105 7.40 -7.64 -1.14
CA ARG A 105 8.18 -7.28 -2.33
C ARG A 105 8.94 -5.98 -2.14
N VAL A 106 8.24 -4.97 -1.60
CA VAL A 106 8.78 -3.63 -1.36
C VAL A 106 8.65 -3.28 0.11
N VAL A 107 9.75 -2.77 0.69
CA VAL A 107 9.76 -2.20 2.04
C VAL A 107 9.96 -0.70 1.94
N VAL A 108 9.00 0.07 2.48
CA VAL A 108 9.14 1.50 2.70
C VAL A 108 9.60 1.68 4.15
N PHE A 109 10.91 1.84 4.35
CA PHE A 109 11.55 1.85 5.66
C PHE A 109 11.73 3.27 6.20
N GLN A 110 11.15 3.53 7.36
CA GLN A 110 11.18 4.84 8.02
C GLN A 110 11.66 4.69 9.48
N PRO A 111 12.98 4.64 9.73
CA PRO A 111 13.49 4.74 11.09
C PRO A 111 13.08 6.12 11.64
N GLY A 112 12.40 6.12 12.78
CA GLY A 112 11.87 7.35 13.41
C GLY A 112 12.95 8.27 13.96
N SER A 113 12.53 9.39 14.54
CA SER A 113 13.45 10.30 15.27
C SER A 113 13.59 9.95 16.75
N ASN A 114 13.07 8.79 17.20
CA ASN A 114 13.01 8.44 18.62
C ASN A 114 14.38 8.18 19.23
N ASP A 115 15.34 7.70 18.45
CA ASP A 115 16.75 7.51 18.81
C ASP A 115 17.49 8.82 19.11
N CYS A 116 16.96 9.95 18.62
CA CYS A 116 17.46 11.31 18.89
C CYS A 116 16.54 12.09 19.84
N GLY A 117 15.56 11.41 20.44
CA GLY A 117 14.56 12.01 21.30
C GLY A 117 15.07 12.22 22.73
N ARG A 118 14.26 12.89 23.55
CA ARG A 118 14.58 13.06 24.98
C ARG A 118 14.46 11.76 25.79
N ARG A 119 13.69 10.79 25.29
CA ARG A 119 13.41 9.52 26.00
C ARG A 119 14.45 8.45 25.71
N HIS A 120 14.98 8.45 24.49
CA HIS A 120 16.04 7.57 24.03
C HIS A 120 17.00 8.42 23.21
N ALA A 121 18.27 8.40 23.60
CA ALA A 121 19.33 9.11 22.91
C ALA A 121 20.43 8.08 22.62
N SER A 122 20.32 7.40 21.49
CA SER A 122 21.38 6.49 21.04
C SER A 122 22.56 7.32 20.53
N SER A 123 23.77 6.77 20.63
CA SER A 123 24.90 7.37 19.92
C SER A 123 24.69 7.26 18.40
N GLU A 124 25.41 8.08 17.63
CA GLU A 124 25.43 7.95 16.17
C GLU A 124 25.90 6.55 15.75
N ALA A 125 26.88 5.99 16.47
CA ALA A 125 27.40 4.64 16.23
C ALA A 125 26.32 3.57 16.47
N ASP A 126 25.62 3.62 17.60
CA ASP A 126 24.55 2.65 17.89
C ASP A 126 23.40 2.75 16.87
N PHE A 127 23.08 3.97 16.43
CA PHE A 127 22.08 4.19 15.39
C PHE A 127 22.54 3.60 14.06
N ARG A 128 23.79 3.86 13.66
CA ARG A 128 24.39 3.32 12.43
C ARG A 128 24.42 1.80 12.43
N ASP A 129 24.84 1.17 13.53
CA ASP A 129 24.85 -0.29 13.68
C ASP A 129 23.43 -0.87 13.57
N GLY A 130 22.44 -0.20 14.15
CA GLY A 130 21.04 -0.59 14.04
C GLY A 130 20.50 -0.50 12.60
N ILE A 131 20.86 0.58 11.87
CA ILE A 131 20.48 0.75 10.47
C ILE A 131 21.16 -0.30 9.60
N ASP A 132 22.45 -0.54 9.78
CA ASP A 132 23.19 -1.59 9.07
C ASP A 132 22.57 -2.97 9.30
N ALA A 133 22.22 -3.30 10.54
CA ALA A 133 21.54 -4.56 10.86
C ALA A 133 20.18 -4.68 10.16
N ALA A 134 19.40 -3.60 10.13
CA ALA A 134 18.10 -3.57 9.46
C ALA A 134 18.22 -3.74 7.94
N LEU A 135 19.16 -3.04 7.31
CA LEU A 135 19.38 -3.11 5.87
C LEU A 135 20.02 -4.45 5.46
N THR A 136 20.90 -5.03 6.29
CA THR A 136 21.42 -6.38 6.12
C THR A 136 20.29 -7.41 6.10
N PHE A 137 19.37 -7.33 7.06
CA PHE A 137 18.18 -8.18 7.07
C PHE A 137 17.38 -8.03 5.77
N MET A 138 17.04 -6.80 5.36
CA MET A 138 16.27 -6.59 4.14
C MET A 138 16.98 -7.09 2.87
N GLN A 139 18.31 -6.94 2.79
CA GLN A 139 19.11 -7.44 1.67
C GLN A 139 19.12 -8.97 1.63
N SER A 140 19.34 -9.63 2.77
CA SER A 140 19.32 -11.11 2.87
C SER A 140 17.98 -11.74 2.52
N HIS A 141 16.89 -10.98 2.68
CA HIS A 141 15.53 -11.37 2.30
C HIS A 141 15.14 -10.92 0.88
N HIS A 142 16.07 -10.29 0.15
CA HIS A 142 15.90 -9.82 -1.22
C HIS A 142 14.73 -8.84 -1.41
N PHE A 143 14.45 -8.01 -0.40
CA PHE A 143 13.45 -6.96 -0.53
C PHE A 143 13.98 -5.80 -1.38
N SER A 144 13.10 -5.18 -2.17
CA SER A 144 13.35 -3.84 -2.71
C SER A 144 13.04 -2.81 -1.63
N VAL A 145 13.97 -1.91 -1.33
CA VAL A 145 13.85 -0.99 -0.19
C VAL A 145 13.87 0.46 -0.66
N LEU A 146 12.93 1.25 -0.14
CA LEU A 146 12.94 2.71 -0.16
C LEU A 146 13.08 3.22 1.28
N THR A 147 14.15 3.97 1.58
CA THR A 147 14.36 4.52 2.93
C THR A 147 13.96 5.99 3.03
N LEU A 148 13.42 6.36 4.19
CA LEU A 148 12.85 7.67 4.52
C LEU A 148 13.54 8.24 5.75
N ASP A 149 14.22 9.38 5.61
CA ASP A 149 14.97 10.00 6.71
C ASP A 149 14.05 10.80 7.64
N SER A 150 14.33 10.72 8.94
CA SER A 150 13.61 11.39 10.04
C SER A 150 14.44 12.48 10.74
N ASP A 151 15.55 12.92 10.14
CA ASP A 151 16.50 13.91 10.67
C ASP A 151 17.20 13.48 11.99
N CYS A 152 17.36 12.17 12.20
CA CYS A 152 18.12 11.63 13.33
C CYS A 152 19.50 11.17 12.85
N HIS A 153 20.56 11.68 13.47
CA HIS A 153 21.96 11.44 13.07
C HIS A 153 22.17 11.66 11.56
N GLU A 154 22.15 12.94 11.16
CA GLU A 154 22.14 13.37 9.76
C GLU A 154 23.21 12.67 8.90
N GLY A 155 22.77 12.12 7.75
CA GLY A 155 23.63 11.44 6.79
C GLY A 155 23.78 9.94 7.03
N VAL A 156 23.58 9.42 8.25
CA VAL A 156 23.77 7.99 8.54
C VAL A 156 22.85 7.11 7.70
N LEU A 157 21.56 7.42 7.63
CA LEU A 157 20.61 6.61 6.86
C LEU A 157 20.95 6.62 5.36
N GLU A 158 21.31 7.77 4.82
CA GLU A 158 21.70 7.92 3.42
C GLU A 158 22.95 7.09 3.10
N ASP A 159 24.01 7.26 3.90
CA ASP A 159 25.27 6.52 3.73
C ASP A 159 25.05 5.01 3.73
N GLU A 160 24.33 4.49 4.74
CA GLU A 160 24.06 3.05 4.84
C GLU A 160 23.13 2.61 3.70
N THR A 161 22.07 3.36 3.38
CA THR A 161 21.18 3.00 2.25
C THR A 161 21.97 2.84 0.95
N ASN A 162 22.87 3.79 0.66
CA ASN A 162 23.71 3.78 -0.53
C ASN A 162 24.71 2.61 -0.53
N LYS A 163 25.31 2.29 0.62
CA LYS A 163 26.20 1.13 0.79
C LYS A 163 25.52 -0.19 0.41
N PHE A 164 24.23 -0.35 0.71
CA PHE A 164 23.46 -1.55 0.34
C PHE A 164 22.89 -1.50 -1.08
N GLY A 165 22.99 -0.38 -1.79
CA GLY A 165 22.43 -0.17 -3.13
C GLY A 165 20.91 -0.03 -3.15
N PHE A 166 20.31 0.35 -2.02
CA PHE A 166 18.88 0.60 -1.90
C PHE A 166 18.50 2.02 -2.34
N ALA A 167 17.21 2.25 -2.57
CA ALA A 167 16.72 3.58 -2.93
C ALA A 167 16.58 4.46 -1.69
N TYR A 168 17.17 5.66 -1.75
CA TYR A 168 17.02 6.69 -0.73
C TYR A 168 16.05 7.77 -1.21
N TYR A 169 14.99 8.03 -0.45
CA TYR A 169 14.04 9.10 -0.76
C TYR A 169 14.53 10.48 -0.28
N GLY A 170 15.22 10.52 0.86
CA GLY A 170 15.51 11.77 1.57
C GLY A 170 14.64 12.00 2.80
N LYS A 171 14.68 13.23 3.31
CA LYS A 171 13.97 13.68 4.50
C LYS A 171 12.46 13.66 4.28
N LEU A 172 11.72 12.86 5.06
CA LEU A 172 10.28 12.68 4.83
C LEU A 172 9.49 13.99 4.92
N ALA A 173 9.88 14.87 5.86
CA ALA A 173 9.15 16.10 6.16
C ALA A 173 9.64 17.32 5.36
N HIS A 174 10.57 17.14 4.41
CA HIS A 174 11.12 18.23 3.62
C HIS A 174 10.00 19.00 2.90
N GLY A 175 9.85 20.29 3.18
CA GLY A 175 8.79 21.12 2.57
C GLY A 175 7.36 20.73 2.96
N LEU A 176 7.16 20.04 4.09
CA LEU A 176 5.85 19.73 4.68
C LEU A 176 5.65 20.37 6.07
N GLY A 177 6.48 21.36 6.43
CA GLY A 177 6.49 22.00 7.75
C GLY A 177 5.14 22.59 8.17
N ASP A 178 4.45 23.24 7.23
CA ASP A 178 3.13 23.86 7.47
C ASP A 178 1.99 22.84 7.57
N MET A 179 2.25 21.57 7.23
CA MET A 179 1.28 20.47 7.27
C MET A 179 1.50 19.57 8.50
N ARG A 180 2.07 20.12 9.58
CA ARG A 180 2.23 19.41 10.85
C ARG A 180 1.03 19.63 11.76
N GLN A 181 0.72 18.61 12.56
CA GLN A 181 -0.25 18.69 13.64
C GLN A 181 0.21 19.68 14.72
N ALA A 182 -0.67 19.98 15.68
CA ALA A 182 -0.38 20.90 16.78
C ALA A 182 0.82 20.48 17.66
N ASP A 183 1.25 19.21 17.60
CA ASP A 183 2.45 18.75 18.28
C ASP A 183 3.77 19.16 17.60
N GLY A 184 3.69 19.76 16.41
CA GLY A 184 4.84 20.24 15.64
C GLY A 184 5.74 19.13 15.09
N GLN A 185 5.32 17.86 15.16
CA GLN A 185 6.11 16.70 14.74
C GLN A 185 5.39 15.88 13.67
N HIS A 186 4.15 15.45 13.92
CA HIS A 186 3.44 14.51 13.05
C HIS A 186 2.71 15.25 11.94
N LEU A 187 2.60 14.62 10.76
CA LEU A 187 1.88 15.23 9.65
C LEU A 187 0.36 15.21 9.89
N THR A 188 -0.32 16.23 9.39
CA THR A 188 -1.79 16.26 9.23
C THR A 188 -2.25 15.23 8.20
N PRO A 189 -3.55 14.92 8.10
CA PRO A 189 -4.08 14.10 7.00
C PRO A 189 -3.63 14.59 5.62
N GLU A 190 -3.63 15.91 5.39
CA GLU A 190 -3.17 16.55 4.15
C GLU A 190 -1.67 16.36 3.95
N GLY A 191 -0.88 16.48 5.02
CA GLY A 191 0.56 16.23 4.99
C GLY A 191 0.90 14.77 4.63
N TYR A 192 0.19 13.80 5.20
CA TYR A 192 0.36 12.39 4.85
C TYR A 192 -0.08 12.07 3.42
N GLN A 193 -1.16 12.69 2.93
CA GLN A 193 -1.56 12.61 1.53
C GLN A 193 -0.44 13.13 0.62
N LYS A 194 0.13 14.32 0.93
CA LYS A 194 1.22 14.91 0.14
C LYS A 194 2.49 14.06 0.19
N LEU A 195 2.80 13.46 1.33
CA LEU A 195 3.90 12.51 1.44
C LEU A 195 3.68 11.31 0.52
N ALA A 196 2.52 10.66 0.58
CA ALA A 196 2.20 9.52 -0.27
C ALA A 196 2.34 9.84 -1.78
N GLU A 197 1.85 11.00 -2.22
CA GLU A 197 2.03 11.49 -3.60
C GLU A 197 3.49 11.62 -4.01
N ARG A 198 4.38 12.03 -3.08
CA ARG A 198 5.81 12.18 -3.36
C ARG A 198 6.55 10.85 -3.35
N LEU A 199 6.10 9.87 -2.57
CA LEU A 199 6.68 8.53 -2.55
C LEU A 199 6.30 7.70 -3.78
N LEU A 200 5.13 7.98 -4.36
CA LEU A 200 4.53 7.21 -5.44
C LEU A 200 5.52 6.90 -6.59
N PRO A 201 6.24 7.87 -7.20
CA PRO A 201 7.13 7.57 -8.33
C PRO A 201 8.27 6.61 -7.96
N SER A 202 8.84 6.74 -6.76
CA SER A 202 9.91 5.86 -6.28
C SER A 202 9.39 4.45 -6.04
N VAL A 203 8.22 4.30 -5.44
CA VAL A 203 7.61 2.99 -5.17
C VAL A 203 7.21 2.29 -6.46
N GLU A 204 6.63 3.02 -7.43
CA GLU A 204 6.35 2.47 -8.75
C GLU A 204 7.62 1.98 -9.46
N SER A 205 8.71 2.74 -9.37
CA SER A 205 10.00 2.36 -9.96
C SER A 205 10.49 1.03 -9.39
N LEU A 206 10.42 0.85 -8.07
CA LEU A 206 10.77 -0.41 -7.41
C LEU A 206 9.87 -1.57 -7.84
N LEU A 207 8.56 -1.35 -7.95
CA LEU A 207 7.61 -2.36 -8.42
C LEU A 207 7.91 -2.80 -9.86
N LYS A 208 8.30 -1.87 -10.73
CA LYS A 208 8.63 -2.15 -12.15
C LYS A 208 10.00 -2.80 -12.33
N ALA A 209 10.95 -2.51 -11.44
CA ALA A 209 12.30 -3.06 -11.49
C ALA A 209 12.41 -4.50 -10.95
N THR A 210 11.40 -4.95 -10.19
CA THR A 210 11.41 -6.28 -9.59
C THR A 210 10.69 -7.28 -10.49
N PRO A 211 11.35 -8.35 -10.97
CA PRO A 211 10.75 -9.33 -11.87
C PRO A 211 9.63 -10.18 -11.23
#